data_AF-A0A8J6VJ04-F1
#
_entry.id   AF-A0A8J6VJ04-F1
#
_cell.length_a   1.000
_cell.length_b   1.000
_cell.length_c   1.000
_cell.angle_alpha   90.00
_cell.angle_beta   90.00
_cell.angle_gamma   90.00
#
_symmetry.space_group_name_H-M   'P 1'
#
loop_
_entity.id
_entity.type
_entity.pdbx_description
1 polymer ?
#
loop_
_entity_poly.entity_id
_entity_poly.type
_entity_poly.pdbx_seq_one_letter_code
_entity_poly.pdbx_strand_id
1 'polypeptide(L)'
;MSTQGKLELTIKISEFPADVKAVENGWKSFEIDCDGRIVSLTVKPKVFKKLEQAQTDYPMWVAAIAGKMGEPTEKGFVLNEPAIQVFEKKPKEPKETTTAE
;
A
#
# COMPACT_ATOMS: atom_id res chain seq x y z
N MET A 1 -25.97 5.04 -24.35
CA MET A 1 -26.31 4.21 -23.17
C MET A 1 -24.99 3.82 -22.51
N SER A 2 -24.71 4.22 -21.28
CA SER A 2 -23.49 3.84 -20.56
C SER A 2 -23.78 2.69 -19.60
N THR A 3 -22.99 1.62 -19.66
CA THR A 3 -23.05 0.50 -18.70
C THR A 3 -22.42 0.93 -17.38
N GLN A 4 -23.05 0.57 -16.26
CA GLN A 4 -22.49 0.83 -14.92
C GLN A 4 -21.26 -0.07 -14.69
N GLY A 5 -20.13 0.53 -14.35
CA GLY A 5 -18.89 -0.16 -13.99
C GLY A 5 -18.50 0.11 -12.54
N LYS A 6 -17.66 -0.76 -11.97
CA LYS A 6 -17.01 -0.56 -10.67
C LYS A 6 -15.55 -0.20 -10.92
N LEU A 7 -15.10 0.94 -10.39
CA LEU A 7 -13.70 1.35 -10.44
C LEU A 7 -13.01 0.94 -9.15
N GLU A 8 -11.97 0.11 -9.26
CA GLU A 8 -11.11 -0.31 -8.14
C GLU A 8 -9.66 -0.03 -8.50
N LEU A 9 -8.91 0.48 -7.53
CA LEU A 9 -7.49 0.81 -7.65
C LEU A 9 -6.70 -0.10 -6.71
N THR A 10 -5.50 -0.48 -7.11
CA THR A 10 -4.57 -1.22 -6.26
C THR A 10 -3.22 -0.54 -6.29
N ILE A 11 -2.74 -0.13 -5.11
CA ILE A 11 -1.45 0.51 -4.91
C ILE A 11 -0.53 -0.51 -4.25
N LYS A 12 0.70 -0.67 -4.75
CA LYS A 12 1.67 -1.60 -4.19
C LYS A 12 2.82 -0.82 -3.56
N ILE A 13 3.09 -1.13 -2.29
CA ILE A 13 4.24 -0.59 -1.57
C ILE A 13 5.15 -1.74 -1.13
N SER A 14 6.46 -1.52 -1.19
CA SER A 14 7.48 -2.42 -0.65
C SER A 14 8.21 -1.82 0.55
N GLU A 15 7.79 -0.63 0.96
CA GLU A 15 8.37 0.12 2.07
C GLU A 15 7.23 0.56 2.99
N PHE A 16 7.56 0.68 4.27
CA PHE A 16 6.59 1.11 5.26
C PHE A 16 6.38 2.63 5.18
N PRO A 17 5.13 3.13 5.23
CA PRO A 17 4.87 4.56 5.18
C PRO A 17 5.55 5.28 6.35
N ALA A 18 6.33 6.33 6.05
CA ALA A 18 7.07 7.08 7.06
C ALA A 18 6.14 7.92 7.97
N ASP A 19 5.12 8.55 7.36
CA ASP A 19 4.21 9.49 8.03
C ASP A 19 2.84 8.86 8.32
N VAL A 20 2.79 8.02 9.36
CA VAL A 20 1.54 7.39 9.81
C VAL A 20 0.95 8.17 10.97
N LYS A 21 -0.19 8.81 10.73
CA LYS A 21 -0.95 9.55 11.74
C LYS A 21 -2.00 8.64 12.37
N ALA A 22 -2.04 8.61 13.70
CA ALA A 22 -3.18 8.05 14.41
C ALA A 22 -4.33 9.06 14.37
N VAL A 23 -5.49 8.63 13.90
CA VAL A 23 -6.72 9.41 13.91
C VAL A 23 -7.70 8.83 14.93
N GLU A 24 -8.91 9.39 14.97
CA GLU A 24 -9.95 8.98 15.90
C GLU A 24 -10.24 7.47 15.79
N ASN A 25 -10.61 6.87 16.91
CA ASN A 25 -10.91 5.43 17.01
C ASN A 25 -9.72 4.50 16.76
N GLY A 26 -8.48 5.02 16.84
CA GLY A 26 -7.25 4.25 16.67
C GLY A 26 -6.96 3.87 15.22
N TRP A 27 -7.64 4.49 14.25
CA TRP A 27 -7.36 4.28 12.84
C TRP A 27 -6.04 4.95 12.47
N LYS A 28 -5.42 4.44 11.40
CA LYS A 28 -4.13 4.91 10.92
C LYS A 28 -4.33 5.54 9.56
N SER A 29 -3.99 6.81 9.45
CA SER A 29 -4.05 7.58 8.21
C SER A 29 -2.63 7.85 7.74
N PHE A 30 -2.38 7.61 6.46
CA PHE A 30 -1.08 7.86 5.84
C PHE A 30 -1.27 8.14 4.35
N GLU A 31 -0.21 8.65 3.75
CA GLU A 31 -0.18 9.09 2.36
C GLU A 31 0.84 8.24 1.58
N ILE A 32 0.51 7.95 0.33
CA ILE A 32 1.39 7.22 -0.60
C ILE A 32 1.57 8.09 -1.83
N ASP A 33 2.83 8.34 -2.22
CA ASP A 33 3.13 8.94 -3.51
C ASP A 33 3.07 7.87 -4.61
N CYS A 34 2.19 8.10 -5.57
CA CYS A 34 2.04 7.28 -6.77
C CYS A 34 2.42 8.11 -7.99
N ASP A 35 3.73 8.25 -8.24
CA ASP A 35 4.28 9.02 -9.36
C ASP A 35 3.82 10.50 -9.35
N GLY A 36 3.92 11.14 -8.18
CA GLY A 36 3.48 12.52 -7.97
C GLY A 36 1.98 12.69 -7.71
N ARG A 37 1.21 11.61 -7.67
CA ARG A 37 -0.18 11.62 -7.17
C ARG A 37 -0.23 11.11 -5.74
N ILE A 38 -0.54 12.00 -4.82
CA ILE A 38 -0.64 11.68 -3.40
C ILE A 38 -1.98 11.03 -3.12
N VAL A 39 -1.94 9.75 -2.72
CA VAL A 39 -3.10 8.99 -2.31
C VAL A 39 -3.16 8.95 -0.80
N SER A 40 -4.16 9.61 -0.23
CA SER A 40 -4.41 9.60 1.21
C SER A 40 -5.36 8.45 1.54
N LEU A 41 -5.04 7.64 2.55
CA LEU A 41 -5.92 6.56 2.98
C LEU A 41 -5.95 6.44 4.49
N THR A 42 -7.08 5.96 5.00
CA THR A 42 -7.26 5.68 6.42
C THR A 42 -7.69 4.24 6.58
N VAL A 43 -6.88 3.46 7.31
CA VAL A 43 -7.11 2.04 7.54
C VAL A 43 -7.41 1.77 9.00
N LYS A 44 -8.25 0.76 9.22
CA LYS A 44 -8.54 0.24 10.56
C LYS A 44 -7.26 -0.33 11.18
N PRO A 45 -7.08 -0.24 12.52
CA PRO A 45 -5.87 -0.72 13.18
C PRO A 45 -5.62 -2.22 12.94
N LYS A 46 -6.66 -3.04 12.83
CA LYS A 46 -6.54 -4.47 12.49
C LYS A 46 -5.93 -4.71 11.10
N VAL A 47 -6.23 -3.84 10.14
CA VAL A 47 -5.70 -3.94 8.77
C VAL A 47 -4.27 -3.42 8.74
N PHE A 48 -4.01 -2.29 9.40
CA PHE A 48 -2.67 -1.71 9.52
C PHE A 48 -1.67 -2.65 10.21
N LYS A 49 -2.12 -3.36 11.26
CA LYS A 49 -1.29 -4.33 11.98
C LYS A 49 -0.69 -5.43 11.09
N LYS A 50 -1.37 -5.80 10.00
CA LYS A 50 -0.81 -6.76 9.01
C LYS A 50 0.43 -6.20 8.31
N LEU A 51 0.44 -4.88 8.05
CA LEU A 51 1.58 -4.18 7.45
C LEU A 51 2.75 -4.11 8.43
N GLU A 52 2.48 -3.76 9.69
CA GLU A 52 3.49 -3.71 10.77
C GLU A 52 4.12 -5.09 11.02
N GLN A 53 3.30 -6.14 11.05
CA GLN A 53 3.80 -7.51 11.18
C GLN A 53 4.68 -7.89 9.99
N ALA A 54 4.25 -7.60 8.76
CA ALA A 54 5.06 -7.92 7.59
C ALA A 54 6.41 -7.20 7.56
N GLN A 55 6.47 -5.96 8.03
CA GLN A 55 7.74 -5.22 8.18
C GLN A 55 8.69 -5.89 9.17
N THR A 56 8.15 -6.54 10.20
CA THR A 56 8.94 -7.21 11.25
C THR A 56 9.28 -8.64 10.88
N ASP A 57 8.33 -9.37 10.28
CA ASP A 57 8.41 -10.81 10.02
C ASP A 57 9.16 -11.12 8.72
N TYR A 58 9.14 -10.21 7.74
CA TYR A 58 9.73 -10.45 6.42
C TYR A 58 10.81 -9.41 6.08
N PRO A 59 12.03 -9.85 5.70
CA PRO A 59 13.10 -8.93 5.27
C PRO A 59 12.75 -8.21 3.96
N MET A 60 11.94 -8.85 3.10
CA MET A 60 11.39 -8.27 1.89
C MET A 60 9.92 -8.63 1.77
N TRP A 61 9.08 -7.62 1.55
CA TRP A 61 7.64 -7.78 1.42
C TRP A 61 7.07 -6.80 0.40
N VAL A 62 5.85 -7.10 -0.07
CA VAL A 62 5.05 -6.17 -0.87
C VAL A 62 3.64 -6.18 -0.30
N ALA A 63 3.12 -5.01 0.04
CA ALA A 63 1.72 -4.83 0.39
C ALA A 63 0.94 -4.29 -0.81
N ALA A 64 -0.10 -5.01 -1.21
CA ALA A 64 -1.13 -4.53 -2.12
C ALA A 64 -2.26 -3.90 -1.31
N ILE A 65 -2.54 -2.63 -1.58
CA ILE A 65 -3.56 -1.82 -0.95
C ILE A 65 -4.63 -1.56 -2.02
N ALA A 66 -5.71 -2.33 -1.95
CA ALA A 66 -6.84 -2.19 -2.86
C ALA A 66 -7.91 -1.29 -2.26
N GLY A 67 -8.59 -0.50 -3.09
CA GLY A 67 -9.70 0.33 -2.64
C GLY A 67 -10.43 1.01 -3.80
N LYS A 68 -11.42 1.82 -3.46
CA LYS A 68 -12.17 2.62 -4.42
C LYS A 68 -11.58 4.02 -4.51
N MET A 69 -11.60 4.59 -5.71
CA MET A 69 -11.27 6.00 -5.88
C MET A 69 -12.34 6.85 -5.19
N GLY A 70 -11.93 7.58 -4.17
CA GLY A 70 -12.77 8.48 -3.39
C GLY A 70 -12.66 9.92 -3.88
N GLU A 71 -12.82 10.83 -2.94
CA GLU A 71 -12.82 12.27 -3.21
C GLU A 71 -11.45 12.72 -3.76
N PRO A 72 -11.43 13.55 -4.82
CA PRO A 72 -10.19 14.14 -5.29
C PRO A 72 -9.65 15.11 -4.22
N THR A 73 -8.33 15.10 -4.04
CA THR A 73 -7.61 16.04 -3.19
C THR A 73 -6.76 16.96 -4.06
N GLU A 74 -6.19 18.02 -3.47
CA GLU A 74 -5.31 18.95 -4.19
C GLU A 74 -4.12 18.25 -4.88
N LYS A 75 -3.65 17.14 -4.31
CA LYS A 75 -2.46 16.41 -4.77
C LYS A 75 -2.77 15.03 -5.34
N GLY A 76 -4.03 14.59 -5.33
CA GLY A 76 -4.42 13.26 -5.78
C GLY A 76 -5.86 12.91 -5.39
N PHE A 77 -6.05 11.91 -4.54
CA PHE A 77 -7.39 11.46 -4.12
C PHE A 77 -7.35 10.65 -2.82
N VAL A 78 -8.51 10.48 -2.19
CA VAL A 78 -8.69 9.61 -1.03
C VAL A 78 -9.00 8.18 -1.50
N LEU A 79 -8.28 7.17 -0.99
CA LEU A 79 -8.61 5.77 -1.24
C LEU A 79 -9.66 5.29 -0.24
N ASN A 80 -10.88 5.07 -0.73
CA ASN A 80 -12.00 4.59 0.06
C ASN A 80 -11.98 3.07 0.22
N GLU A 81 -12.48 2.60 1.36
CA GLU A 81 -12.54 1.17 1.72
C GLU A 81 -11.21 0.41 1.52
N PRO A 82 -10.08 0.93 2.04
CA PRO A 82 -8.78 0.32 1.79
C PRO A 82 -8.65 -1.06 2.43
N ALA A 83 -8.20 -2.03 1.64
CA ALA A 83 -7.89 -3.40 2.05
C ALA A 83 -6.43 -3.71 1.76
N ILE A 84 -5.68 -4.11 2.80
CA ILE A 84 -4.25 -4.46 2.69
C ILE A 84 -4.08 -5.98 2.63
N GLN A 85 -3.34 -6.44 1.62
CA GLN A 85 -2.82 -7.80 1.50
C GLN A 85 -1.30 -7.74 1.40
N VAL A 86 -0.59 -8.45 2.29
CA VAL A 86 0.88 -8.47 2.28
C VAL A 86 1.37 -9.81 1.76
N PHE A 87 2.39 -9.74 0.90
CA PHE A 87 3.05 -10.88 0.30
C PHE A 87 4.52 -10.84 0.69
N GLU A 88 5.04 -11.95 1.22
CA GLU A 88 6.47 -12.14 1.42
C GLU A 88 7.15 -12.23 0.05
N LYS A 89 8.20 -11.43 -0.15
CA LYS A 89 9.12 -11.62 -1.27
C LYS A 89 10.30 -12.43 -0.76
N LYS A 90 10.39 -13.68 -1.21
CA LYS A 90 11.65 -14.40 -1.12
C LYS A 90 12.67 -13.71 -2.02
N PRO A 91 13.92 -13.49 -1.56
CA PRO A 91 15.00 -13.12 -2.46
C PRO A 91 14.98 -14.14 -3.60
N LYS A 92 14.93 -13.68 -4.85
CA LYS A 92 15.50 -14.51 -5.90
C LYS A 92 16.95 -14.69 -5.46
N GLU A 93 17.39 -15.92 -5.24
CA GLU A 93 18.82 -16.22 -5.14
C GLU A 93 19.51 -15.38 -6.22
N PRO A 94 20.54 -14.58 -5.86
CA PRO A 94 21.30 -13.90 -6.88
C PRO A 94 21.72 -14.99 -7.85
N LYS A 95 21.22 -14.91 -9.08
CA LYS A 95 21.75 -15.74 -10.15
C LYS A 95 23.23 -15.39 -10.14
N GLU A 96 24.07 -16.30 -9.65
CA GLU A 96 25.51 -16.19 -9.71
C GLU A 96 25.84 -16.01 -11.18
N THR A 97 25.95 -14.75 -11.60
CA THR A 97 26.57 -14.43 -12.87
C THR A 97 28.05 -14.62 -12.59
N THR A 98 28.47 -15.88 -12.70
CA THR A 98 29.84 -16.24 -13.06
C THR A 98 30.21 -15.35 -14.24
N THR A 99 30.96 -14.28 -13.97
CA THR A 99 31.79 -13.63 -14.98
C THR A 99 33.15 -13.57 -14.34
N ALA A 100 33.94 -14.60 -14.65
CA ALA A 100 35.37 -14.54 -14.53
C ALA A 100 35.87 -13.40 -15.41
N GLU A 101 36.74 -12.55 -14.86
CA GLU A 101 37.91 -12.04 -15.57
C GLU A 101 39.03 -11.75 -14.56
#